data_AF-K1DU03-F1
#
_entry.id   AF-K1DU03-F1
#
_cell.length_a   1.000
_cell.length_b   1.000
_cell.length_c   1.000
_cell.angle_alpha   90.00
_cell.angle_beta   90.00
_cell.angle_gamma   90.00
#
_symmetry.space_group_name_H-M   'P 1'
#
loop_
_entity.id
_entity.type
_entity.pdbx_description
1 polymer ?
#
loop_
_entity_poly.entity_id
_entity_poly.type
_entity_poly.pdbx_seq_one_letter_code
_entity_poly.pdbx_strand_id
1 'polypeptide(L)'
;MTAFVLGGGGVLGATQVGMLQALLAADITPDLVVGTSIGSLNGAFVAADPTVEGVGRLEELWRDVVRSGEMSESPVRRAARLAKHGTHVM
;
A
#
# COMPACT_ATOMS: atom_id res chain seq x y z
N MET A 1 15.23 -17.20 1.74
CA MET A 1 13.81 -16.86 1.57
C MET A 1 13.54 -15.59 2.35
N THR A 2 13.24 -14.50 1.64
CA THR A 2 12.93 -13.17 2.18
C THR A 2 11.45 -12.88 1.95
N ALA A 3 10.74 -12.43 2.98
CA ALA A 3 9.32 -12.07 2.87
C ALA A 3 9.12 -10.60 3.22
N PHE A 4 8.38 -9.87 2.38
CA PHE A 4 7.91 -8.52 2.69
C PHE A 4 6.50 -8.60 3.25
N VAL A 5 6.31 -8.06 4.47
CA VAL A 5 5.01 -8.04 5.16
C VAL A 5 4.56 -6.60 5.31
N LEU A 6 3.51 -6.22 4.58
CA LEU A 6 3.02 -4.86 4.44
C LEU A 6 1.67 -4.70 5.18
N GLY A 7 1.71 -4.04 6.33
CA GLY A 7 0.52 -3.76 7.12
C GLY A 7 -0.40 -2.69 6.49
N GLY A 8 -1.63 -2.60 7.00
CA GLY A 8 -2.55 -1.50 6.70
C GLY A 8 -2.13 -0.19 7.39
N GLY A 9 -2.72 0.95 7.00
CA GLY A 9 -2.39 2.24 7.63
C GLY A 9 -2.82 3.52 6.92
N GLY A 10 -3.66 3.45 5.88
CA GLY A 10 -4.13 4.64 5.15
C GLY A 10 -2.98 5.39 4.47
N VAL A 11 -2.80 6.68 4.81
CA VAL A 11 -1.76 7.58 4.26
C VAL A 11 -0.33 7.05 4.48
N LEU A 12 -0.12 6.16 5.47
CA LEU A 12 1.16 5.47 5.69
C LEU A 12 1.55 4.54 4.52
N GLY A 13 0.64 4.25 3.59
CA GLY A 13 0.93 3.52 2.35
C GLY A 13 1.96 4.23 1.46
N ALA A 14 2.01 5.57 1.45
CA ALA A 14 3.03 6.32 0.73
C ALA A 14 4.42 6.14 1.36
N THR A 15 4.51 6.08 2.70
CA THR A 15 5.78 5.83 3.40
C THR A 15 6.33 4.44 3.11
N GLN A 16 5.47 3.43 2.96
CA GLN A 16 5.89 2.08 2.57
C GLN A 16 6.64 2.05 1.22
N VAL A 17 6.28 2.93 0.28
CA VAL A 17 6.96 3.01 -1.02
C VAL A 17 8.44 3.35 -0.86
N GLY A 18 8.77 4.33 -0.01
CA GLY A 18 10.16 4.68 0.28
C GLY A 18 10.93 3.54 0.97
N MET A 19 10.27 2.78 1.86
CA MET A 19 10.88 1.60 2.48
C MET A 19 11.18 0.52 1.44
N LEU A 20 10.25 0.25 0.52
CA LEU A 20 10.42 -0.70 -0.56
C LEU A 20 11.56 -0.28 -1.50
N GLN A 21 11.64 1.01 -1.83
CA GLN A 21 12.70 1.55 -2.67
C GLN A 21 14.08 1.36 -2.03
N ALA A 22 14.20 1.62 -0.73
CA ALA A 22 15.45 1.44 0.01
C ALA A 22 15.90 -0.03 0.04
N LEU A 23 14.96 -0.97 0.24
CA LEU A 23 15.26 -2.41 0.24
C LEU A 23 15.74 -2.88 -1.14
N LEU A 24 15.01 -2.53 -2.20
CA LEU A 24 15.35 -2.95 -3.56
C LEU A 24 16.66 -2.31 -4.05
N ALA A 25 16.93 -1.05 -3.69
CA ALA A 25 18.21 -0.40 -4.00
C ALA A 25 19.41 -1.01 -3.26
N ALA A 26 19.16 -1.76 -2.19
CA ALA A 26 20.16 -2.54 -1.46
C ALA A 26 20.21 -4.01 -1.92
N ASP A 27 19.64 -4.33 -3.09
CA ASP A 27 19.53 -5.68 -3.66
C ASP A 27 18.75 -6.68 -2.76
N ILE A 28 17.93 -6.18 -1.84
CA ILE A 28 17.04 -7.01 -1.01
C ILE A 28 15.71 -7.16 -1.74
N THR A 29 15.51 -8.31 -2.38
CA THR A 29 14.28 -8.63 -3.13
C THR A 29 13.42 -9.67 -2.37
N PRO A 30 12.07 -9.59 -2.47
CA PRO A 30 11.19 -10.55 -1.81
C PRO A 30 10.98 -11.82 -2.64
N ASP A 31 11.01 -12.97 -1.96
CA ASP A 31 10.49 -14.25 -2.49
C ASP A 31 8.98 -14.41 -2.24
N LEU A 32 8.45 -13.69 -1.23
CA LEU A 32 7.05 -13.71 -0.82
C LEU A 32 6.62 -12.29 -0.41
N VAL A 33 5.41 -11.90 -0.82
CA VAL A 33 4.79 -10.66 -0.37
C VAL A 33 3.46 -10.96 0.32
N VAL A 34 3.29 -10.46 1.53
CA VAL A 34 2.05 -10.53 2.29
C VAL A 34 1.61 -9.11 2.57
N GLY A 35 0.35 -8.78 2.25
CA GLY A 35 -0.15 -7.43 2.44
C GLY A 35 -1.59 -7.40 2.93
N THR A 36 -1.92 -6.41 3.76
CA THR A 36 -3.27 -6.19 4.27
C THR A 36 -3.75 -4.77 3.99
N SER A 37 -4.97 -4.60 3.49
CA SER A 37 -5.54 -3.29 3.14
C SER A 37 -4.63 -2.56 2.15
N ILE A 38 -4.12 -1.37 2.48
CA ILE A 38 -3.22 -0.62 1.60
C ILE A 38 -1.91 -1.36 1.32
N GLY A 39 -1.44 -2.16 2.28
CA GLY A 39 -0.28 -3.02 2.09
C GLY A 39 -0.52 -4.13 1.07
N SER A 40 -1.76 -4.57 0.84
CA SER A 40 -2.09 -5.53 -0.24
C SER A 40 -1.90 -4.88 -1.62
N LEU A 41 -2.26 -3.60 -1.77
CA LEU A 41 -2.12 -2.88 -3.04
C LEU A 41 -0.65 -2.62 -3.36
N ASN A 42 0.09 -2.05 -2.40
CA ASN A 42 1.54 -1.88 -2.52
C ASN A 42 2.25 -3.22 -2.75
N GLY A 43 1.84 -4.25 -2.01
CA GLY A 43 2.41 -5.59 -2.12
C GLY A 43 2.17 -6.25 -3.46
N ALA A 44 0.97 -6.13 -4.02
CA ALA A 44 0.67 -6.62 -5.36
C ALA A 44 1.53 -5.93 -6.42
N PHE A 45 1.74 -4.61 -6.29
CA PHE A 45 2.56 -3.85 -7.22
C PHE A 45 4.03 -4.31 -7.19
N VAL A 46 4.62 -4.45 -5.99
CA VAL A 46 6.00 -4.92 -5.85
C VAL A 46 6.15 -6.38 -6.24
N ALA A 47 5.15 -7.24 -6.00
CA ALA A 47 5.20 -8.62 -6.45
C ALA A 47 5.21 -8.73 -7.98
N ALA A 48 4.55 -7.80 -8.68
CA ALA A 48 4.52 -7.77 -10.14
C ALA A 48 5.83 -7.25 -10.76
N ASP A 49 6.47 -6.27 -10.12
CA ASP A 49 7.76 -5.75 -10.54
C ASP A 49 8.63 -5.37 -9.32
N PRO A 50 9.42 -6.31 -8.78
CA PRO A 50 10.25 -6.10 -7.60
C PRO A 50 11.57 -5.40 -7.95
N THR A 51 11.50 -4.32 -8.74
CA THR A 51 12.64 -3.49 -9.12
C THR A 51 12.52 -2.08 -8.55
N VAL A 52 13.64 -1.36 -8.51
CA VAL A 52 13.65 0.05 -8.10
C VAL A 52 12.76 0.88 -9.03
N GLU A 53 12.77 0.57 -10.33
CA GLU A 53 11.93 1.19 -11.36
C GLU A 53 10.45 0.87 -11.14
N GLY A 54 10.12 -0.38 -10.80
CA GLY A 54 8.77 -0.80 -10.43
C GLY A 54 8.23 0.03 -9.26
N VAL A 55 9.01 0.14 -8.18
CA VAL A 55 8.63 0.97 -7.02
C VAL A 55 8.57 2.46 -7.37
N GLY A 56 9.40 2.95 -8.28
CA GLY A 56 9.32 4.33 -8.78
C GLY A 56 7.97 4.65 -9.43
N ARG A 57 7.40 3.73 -10.21
CA ARG A 57 6.05 3.88 -10.78
C ARG A 57 4.97 3.85 -9.71
N LEU A 58 5.13 3.01 -8.69
CA LEU A 58 4.23 3.01 -7.53
C LEU A 58 4.27 4.37 -6.82
N GLU A 59 5.45 4.97 -6.67
CA GLU A 59 5.63 6.30 -6.06
C GLU A 59 4.90 7.41 -6.83
N GLU A 60 4.94 7.38 -8.17
CA GLU A 60 4.19 8.29 -9.02
C GLU A 60 2.68 8.17 -8.83
N LEU A 61 2.15 6.93 -8.80
CA LEU A 61 0.74 6.68 -8.53
C LEU A 61 0.32 7.25 -7.17
N TRP A 62 1.15 7.06 -6.15
CA TRP A 62 0.90 7.62 -4.82
C TRP A 62 0.91 9.14 -4.79
N ARG A 63 1.82 9.79 -5.53
CA ARG A 63 1.82 11.25 -5.68
C ARG A 63 0.52 11.76 -6.29
N ASP A 64 0.00 11.05 -7.29
CA ASP A 64 -1.25 11.45 -7.95
C ASP A 64 -2.47 11.27 -7.04
N VAL A 65 -2.54 10.19 -6.27
CA VAL A 65 -3.61 9.97 -5.27
C VAL A 65 -3.58 11.04 -4.16
N VAL A 66 -2.39 11.48 -3.74
CA VAL A 66 -2.25 12.57 -2.77
C VAL A 66 -2.71 13.89 -3.37
N ARG A 67 -2.37 14.17 -4.64
CA ARG A 67 -2.79 15.39 -5.35
C ARG A 67 -4.29 15.44 -5.61
N SER A 68 -4.92 14.31 -5.93
CA SER A 68 -6.37 14.24 -6.19
C SER A 68 -7.20 14.38 -4.91
N GLY A 69 -6.59 14.23 -3.74
CA GLY A 69 -7.28 14.31 -2.45
C GLY A 69 -8.18 13.09 -2.17
N GLU A 70 -8.09 12.04 -2.97
CA GLU A 70 -8.89 10.80 -2.83
C GLU A 70 -8.66 10.11 -1.48
N MET A 71 -7.51 10.34 -0.84
CA MET A 71 -7.18 9.82 0.49
C MET A 71 -7.59 10.72 1.67
N SER A 72 -8.17 11.90 1.40
CA SER A 72 -8.55 12.89 2.42
C SER A 72 -9.70 12.42 3.31
N GLU A 73 -10.50 11.44 2.86
CA GLU A 73 -11.40 10.73 3.76
C GLU A 73 -10.61 9.74 4.61
N SER A 74 -10.46 10.04 5.90
CA SER A 74 -9.82 9.15 6.88
C SER A 74 -10.33 7.70 6.71
N PRO A 75 -9.47 6.73 6.36
CA PRO A 75 -9.88 5.33 6.20
C PRO A 75 -10.51 4.77 7.48
N VAL A 76 -10.12 5.32 8.65
CA VAL A 76 -10.75 5.05 9.95
C VAL A 76 -12.21 5.52 9.99
N ARG A 77 -12.53 6.70 9.44
CA ARG A 77 -13.92 7.18 9.32
C ARG A 77 -14.72 6.36 8.33
N ARG A 78 -14.11 5.85 7.25
CA ARG A 78 -14.79 5.00 6.26
C ARG A 78 -15.08 3.61 6.82
N ALA A 79 -14.11 3.00 7.52
CA ALA A 79 -14.30 1.76 8.28
C ALA A 79 -15.30 1.92 9.43
N ALA A 80 -15.24 3.02 10.18
CA ALA A 80 -16.19 3.34 11.24
C ALA A 80 -17.61 3.60 10.69
N ARG A 81 -17.75 4.18 9.49
CA ARG A 81 -19.06 4.29 8.81
C ARG A 81 -19.60 2.93 8.40
N LEU A 82 -18.76 2.04 7.88
CA LEU A 82 -19.15 0.66 7.56
C LEU A 82 -19.60 -0.10 8.81
N ALA A 83 -18.91 0.09 9.94
CA ALA A 83 -19.32 -0.48 11.23
C ALA A 83 -20.59 0.18 11.80
N LYS A 84 -20.79 1.49 11.61
CA LYS A 84 -21.99 2.22 12.09
C LYS A 84 -23.23 1.98 11.22
N HIS A 85 -23.07 1.69 9.94
CA HIS A 85 -24.16 1.42 8.99
C HIS A 85 -24.14 -0.05 8.60
N GLY A 86 -24.03 -0.93 9.61
CA GLY A 86 -24.20 -2.37 9.45
C GLY A 86 -25.38 -2.63 8.53
N THR A 87 -25.06 -3.16 7.36
CA THR A 87 -26.00 -3.29 6.27
C THR A 87 -27.02 -4.35 6.67
N HIS A 88 -28.25 -3.94 6.93
CA HIS A 88 -29.40 -4.84 6.85
C HIS A 88 -29.52 -5.26 5.38
N VAL A 89 -28.80 -6.31 4.99
CA VAL A 89 -29.14 -7.10 3.82
C VAL A 89 -29.58 -8.45 4.37
N MET A 90 -30.90 -8.57 4.53
CA MET A 90 -31.59 -9.84 4.44
C MET A 90 -31.85 -10.10 2.96
#